data_AF-A0A3D1AQJ1-F1
#
_entry.id   AF-A0A3D1AQJ1-F1
#
_cell.length_a   1.000
_cell.length_b   1.000
_cell.length_c   1.000
_cell.angle_alpha   90.00
_cell.angle_beta   90.00
_cell.angle_gamma   90.00
#
_symmetry.space_group_name_H-M   'P 1'
#
loop_
_entity.id
_entity.type
_entity.pdbx_description
1 polymer ?
#
loop_
_entity_poly.entity_id
_entity_poly.type
_entity_poly.pdbx_seq_one_letter_code
_entity_poly.pdbx_strand_id
1 'polypeptide(L)'
;VQPSAPSSSQGKSEVIPAPLPVKESKPVAAAQEDPETKFWNEVKTIGSGEYFDAYLKKYPKGKYVSLAKIELKKLDDRKKAEKAREKEEQHQAAEQLKATKARAAQEAWEQTKSDNTIAAYANFLTKYPESQFVVQAQTAQQKIVRDNAEQEKQEAARKRSEALKQEQQAQEAAARQQEELARQRREVEEKAKAARVEQASWEQTKTDNTIAAYANFLTRYPKSHFVTQAQVAQQKIVRDNAEREKQEAARKRSKALKQEQQVQETAARQQEELARQRREAEETAKAARVEQESWDQAKSDHTIAAYVNFLTRYPASQFVALAQAAQQKILRETAELTYRDPNIGMEFVLVKGGCSQMDETSGDGSSDGKPAHEVCVGDYYLGKFEVTQGEWETVMGSNPSAFKKGPRYPVEQVSWAEAQSFIGKLKAKSGNGYRLPTEAEWEYAAQSGEKSEKYAGGDEVDSGVWYKANSGLIIHEVGTRQANGLGLHDMSGNVWEWVEDWSVDNYHKNSQRENSQGLSIGVNHAFRGGSLGLSFGDVRAAYRYWNTPGFRHDVLGFRVALSLDQMVR
;
A
#
# COMPACT_ATOMS: atom_id res chain seq x y z
N VAL A 1 40.35 -17.31 113.93
CA VAL A 1 41.07 -17.52 115.21
C VAL A 1 40.51 -18.78 115.88
N GLN A 2 41.33 -19.56 116.58
CA GLN A 2 41.04 -20.85 117.28
C GLN A 2 40.72 -20.60 118.79
N PRO A 3 40.69 -21.57 119.78
CA PRO A 3 40.91 -23.05 119.83
C PRO A 3 39.62 -23.85 120.25
N SER A 4 39.45 -24.87 121.14
CA SER A 4 40.19 -25.55 122.27
C SER A 4 39.63 -26.96 122.64
N ALA A 5 40.33 -27.72 123.51
CA ALA A 5 39.90 -28.95 124.24
C ALA A 5 40.65 -29.04 125.62
N PRO A 6 40.33 -29.93 126.61
CA PRO A 6 40.76 -31.35 126.63
C PRO A 6 39.86 -32.36 127.43
N SER A 7 40.36 -33.11 128.43
CA SER A 7 39.81 -34.40 128.93
C SER A 7 40.31 -34.89 130.34
N SER A 8 39.70 -35.97 130.90
CA SER A 8 40.27 -37.15 131.64
C SER A 8 40.96 -37.14 133.07
N SER A 9 40.71 -38.16 133.95
CA SER A 9 41.70 -39.17 134.57
C SER A 9 41.66 -39.63 136.10
N GLN A 10 42.00 -40.95 136.39
CA GLN A 10 42.57 -41.73 137.59
C GLN A 10 42.05 -41.65 139.08
N GLY A 11 42.32 -42.55 140.10
CA GLY A 11 42.68 -44.02 140.24
C GLY A 11 43.78 -44.49 141.31
N LYS A 12 43.56 -45.45 142.30
CA LYS A 12 44.58 -46.35 143.06
C LYS A 12 44.11 -47.37 144.20
N SER A 13 45.00 -48.19 144.87
CA SER A 13 44.73 -49.57 145.50
C SER A 13 45.62 -50.16 146.69
N GLU A 14 45.53 -51.51 147.05
CA GLU A 14 46.47 -52.50 147.81
C GLU A 14 46.15 -52.96 149.32
N VAL A 15 46.56 -54.06 150.08
CA VAL A 15 47.42 -55.35 150.05
C VAL A 15 47.15 -56.42 151.25
N ILE A 16 47.92 -57.55 151.49
CA ILE A 16 47.75 -58.74 152.50
C ILE A 16 49.11 -59.29 153.16
N PRO A 17 49.46 -60.52 153.78
CA PRO A 17 48.89 -61.91 154.19
C PRO A 17 49.45 -62.71 155.51
N ALA A 18 49.18 -64.06 155.73
CA ALA A 18 50.03 -65.23 156.30
C ALA A 18 49.80 -66.10 157.66
N PRO A 19 50.28 -67.41 157.82
CA PRO A 19 49.80 -68.52 158.79
C PRO A 19 50.80 -69.59 159.45
N LEU A 20 50.37 -70.76 160.10
CA LEU A 20 51.01 -72.18 160.11
C LEU A 20 50.38 -73.50 160.82
N PRO A 21 50.93 -74.24 161.87
CA PRO A 21 51.16 -75.76 161.89
C PRO A 21 50.59 -76.77 163.02
N VAL A 22 51.18 -77.99 163.27
CA VAL A 22 50.58 -79.31 163.84
C VAL A 22 51.47 -80.20 164.82
N LYS A 23 50.95 -81.22 165.59
CA LYS A 23 51.65 -82.52 166.01
C LYS A 23 50.84 -83.71 166.68
N GLU A 24 51.48 -84.88 166.97
CA GLU A 24 50.94 -86.23 167.36
C GLU A 24 51.42 -86.81 168.75
N SER A 25 50.95 -88.01 169.22
CA SER A 25 51.78 -89.03 169.94
C SER A 25 51.18 -90.47 170.12
N LYS A 26 52.03 -91.42 170.60
CA LYS A 26 52.04 -92.92 170.51
C LYS A 26 51.38 -93.74 171.69
N PRO A 27 51.41 -95.10 171.71
CA PRO A 27 50.51 -95.99 172.52
C PRO A 27 51.21 -96.87 173.59
N VAL A 28 50.46 -97.77 174.26
CA VAL A 28 50.93 -99.13 174.67
C VAL A 28 49.78 -100.12 174.99
N ALA A 29 50.09 -101.42 175.00
CA ALA A 29 49.25 -102.58 175.36
C ALA A 29 48.99 -102.71 176.89
N ALA A 30 48.13 -103.59 177.42
CA ALA A 30 46.90 -104.20 176.93
C ALA A 30 46.17 -104.83 178.14
N ALA A 31 44.86 -104.70 178.22
CA ALA A 31 43.99 -105.58 178.99
C ALA A 31 43.10 -106.30 177.97
N GLN A 32 43.05 -107.63 177.99
CA GLN A 32 42.38 -108.41 176.95
C GLN A 32 40.86 -108.41 177.19
N GLU A 33 40.22 -107.32 176.76
CA GLU A 33 38.79 -107.04 176.90
C GLU A 33 37.89 -107.97 176.07
N ASP A 34 36.63 -108.08 176.48
CA ASP A 34 35.63 -108.85 175.74
C ASP A 34 35.29 -108.20 174.38
N PRO A 35 34.81 -108.97 173.38
CA PRO A 35 34.62 -108.49 172.01
C PRO A 35 33.65 -107.31 171.85
N GLU A 36 32.73 -107.09 172.79
CA GLU A 36 31.79 -105.97 172.74
C GLU A 36 32.50 -104.64 173.01
N THR A 37 33.29 -104.54 174.08
CA THR A 37 33.96 -103.30 174.50
C THR A 37 34.90 -102.79 173.42
N LYS A 38 35.64 -103.69 172.77
CA LYS A 38 36.52 -103.33 171.63
C LYS A 38 35.73 -102.68 170.49
N PHE A 39 34.61 -103.28 170.08
CA PHE A 39 33.78 -102.76 168.99
C PHE A 39 33.07 -101.44 169.36
N TRP A 40 32.65 -101.28 170.62
CA TRP A 40 32.11 -100.02 171.13
C TRP A 40 33.14 -98.88 171.06
N ASN A 41 34.39 -99.14 171.44
CA ASN A 41 35.45 -98.13 171.41
C ASN A 41 35.77 -97.67 169.97
N GLU A 42 35.74 -98.58 168.98
CA GLU A 42 35.84 -98.22 167.55
C GLU A 42 34.67 -97.31 167.11
N VAL A 43 33.43 -97.74 167.38
CA VAL A 43 32.20 -97.02 167.01
C VAL A 43 32.13 -95.62 167.64
N LYS A 44 32.47 -95.50 168.93
CA LYS A 44 32.52 -94.22 169.65
C LYS A 44 33.57 -93.28 169.07
N THR A 45 34.70 -93.80 168.57
CA THR A 45 35.79 -93.00 167.99
C THR A 45 35.44 -92.47 166.60
N ILE A 46 34.70 -93.25 165.79
CA ILE A 46 34.22 -92.83 164.47
C ILE A 46 33.07 -91.82 164.60
N GLY A 47 32.19 -91.97 165.60
CA GLY A 47 31.23 -90.95 165.99
C GLY A 47 30.12 -90.62 164.96
N SER A 48 29.93 -91.47 163.94
CA SER A 48 28.89 -91.30 162.92
C SER A 48 27.61 -92.07 163.25
N GLY A 49 26.47 -91.59 162.75
CA GLY A 49 25.17 -92.19 163.05
C GLY A 49 25.05 -93.64 162.58
N GLU A 50 25.57 -93.95 161.40
CA GLU A 50 25.56 -95.29 160.82
C GLU A 50 26.35 -96.31 161.68
N TYR A 51 27.45 -95.87 162.30
CA TYR A 51 28.23 -96.72 163.20
C TYR A 51 27.55 -96.91 164.56
N PHE A 52 26.88 -95.90 165.10
CA PHE A 52 26.05 -96.05 166.30
C PHE A 52 24.89 -97.03 166.06
N ASP A 53 24.21 -96.95 164.91
CA ASP A 53 23.17 -97.91 164.53
C ASP A 53 23.72 -99.32 164.27
N ALA A 54 24.90 -99.44 163.65
CA ALA A 54 25.57 -100.73 163.44
C ALA A 54 25.91 -101.44 164.76
N TYR A 55 26.37 -100.68 165.78
CA TYR A 55 26.53 -101.20 167.14
C TYR A 55 25.18 -101.66 167.73
N LEU A 56 24.14 -100.83 167.64
CA LEU A 56 22.81 -101.14 168.17
C LEU A 56 22.17 -102.39 167.53
N LYS A 57 22.45 -102.66 166.26
CA LYS A 57 22.02 -103.89 165.57
C LYS A 57 22.80 -105.13 166.00
N LYS A 58 24.12 -105.00 166.22
CA LYS A 58 25.03 -106.12 166.51
C LYS A 58 24.99 -106.55 167.98
N TYR A 59 24.83 -105.59 168.90
CA TYR A 59 24.75 -105.82 170.35
C TYR A 59 23.47 -105.22 170.94
N PRO A 60 22.26 -105.70 170.56
CA PRO A 60 20.98 -105.08 170.94
C PRO A 60 20.65 -105.14 172.44
N LYS A 61 21.40 -105.93 173.22
CA LYS A 61 21.36 -105.99 174.69
C LYS A 61 22.75 -105.73 175.32
N GLY A 62 23.67 -105.11 174.56
CA GLY A 62 25.02 -104.80 175.00
C GLY A 62 25.09 -103.68 176.05
N LYS A 63 26.22 -103.60 176.74
CA LYS A 63 26.51 -102.66 177.84
C LYS A 63 26.35 -101.20 177.44
N TYR A 64 26.61 -100.85 176.18
CA TYR A 64 26.72 -99.47 175.69
C TYR A 64 25.53 -99.01 174.82
N VAL A 65 24.47 -99.82 174.70
CA VAL A 65 23.24 -99.53 173.91
C VAL A 65 22.64 -98.15 174.23
N SER A 66 22.59 -97.78 175.51
CA SER A 66 22.04 -96.48 175.93
C SER A 66 22.88 -95.30 175.43
N LEU A 67 24.21 -95.43 175.41
CA LEU A 67 25.12 -94.38 174.94
C LEU A 67 25.03 -94.20 173.42
N ALA A 68 24.99 -95.31 172.67
CA ALA A 68 24.84 -95.26 171.21
C ALA A 68 23.56 -94.51 170.78
N LYS A 69 22.43 -94.76 171.44
CA LYS A 69 21.16 -94.05 171.16
C LYS A 69 21.21 -92.56 171.50
N ILE A 70 21.97 -92.16 172.53
CA ILE A 70 22.12 -90.75 172.93
C ILE A 70 22.93 -89.97 171.88
N GLU A 71 24.04 -90.51 171.41
CA GLU A 71 24.86 -89.83 170.39
C GLU A 71 24.19 -89.83 169.00
N LEU A 72 23.44 -90.88 168.64
CA LEU A 72 22.60 -90.91 167.44
C LEU A 72 21.63 -89.71 167.41
N LYS A 73 20.91 -89.45 168.51
CA LYS A 73 19.97 -88.32 168.60
C LYS A 73 20.66 -86.96 168.47
N LYS A 74 21.84 -86.79 169.08
CA LYS A 74 22.65 -85.55 169.02
C LYS A 74 23.19 -85.22 167.62
N LEU A 75 23.15 -86.16 166.67
CA LEU A 75 23.47 -85.91 165.26
C LEU A 75 22.24 -85.41 164.49
N ASP A 76 21.09 -86.03 164.70
CA ASP A 76 19.83 -85.66 164.03
C ASP A 76 19.30 -84.29 164.46
N ASP A 77 19.36 -83.96 165.76
CA ASP A 77 18.93 -82.65 166.26
C ASP A 77 19.82 -81.50 165.70
N ARG A 78 21.10 -81.78 165.39
CA ARG A 78 21.99 -80.81 164.70
C ARG A 78 21.59 -80.59 163.24
N LYS A 79 21.33 -81.66 162.48
CA LYS A 79 20.91 -81.58 161.06
C LYS A 79 19.60 -80.80 160.86
N LYS A 80 18.71 -80.77 161.87
CA LYS A 80 17.47 -79.98 161.83
C LYS A 80 17.70 -78.48 162.00
N ALA A 81 18.65 -78.07 162.83
CA ALA A 81 18.92 -76.66 163.11
C ALA A 81 19.53 -75.92 161.89
N GLU A 82 20.44 -76.58 161.19
CA GLU A 82 21.11 -76.03 159.99
C GLU A 82 20.10 -75.73 158.87
N LYS A 83 19.23 -76.71 158.57
CA LYS A 83 18.24 -76.66 157.47
C LYS A 83 17.10 -75.65 157.66
N ALA A 84 16.97 -75.07 158.86
CA ALA A 84 16.03 -73.97 159.09
C ALA A 84 16.57 -72.63 158.55
N ARG A 85 17.90 -72.43 158.57
CA ARG A 85 18.53 -71.13 158.39
C ARG A 85 18.64 -70.70 156.92
N GLU A 86 18.94 -71.64 156.02
CA GLU A 86 19.01 -71.41 154.57
C GLU A 86 17.69 -70.88 153.96
N LYS A 87 16.56 -71.18 154.62
CA LYS A 87 15.23 -70.96 154.03
C LYS A 87 14.74 -69.52 154.15
N GLU A 88 15.31 -68.72 155.05
CA GLU A 88 14.87 -67.35 155.32
C GLU A 88 15.59 -66.32 154.44
N GLU A 89 16.87 -66.52 154.15
CA GLU A 89 17.67 -65.67 153.23
C GLU A 89 17.08 -65.66 151.80
N GLN A 90 16.57 -66.81 151.33
CA GLN A 90 15.97 -66.93 150.00
C GLN A 90 14.69 -66.08 149.82
N HIS A 91 13.93 -65.81 150.88
CA HIS A 91 12.69 -65.05 150.76
C HIS A 91 12.95 -63.55 150.54
N GLN A 92 13.93 -62.98 151.26
CA GLN A 92 14.22 -61.54 151.20
C GLN A 92 14.79 -61.10 149.85
N ALA A 93 15.57 -61.96 149.19
CA ALA A 93 16.12 -61.71 147.85
C ALA A 93 15.04 -61.56 146.76
N ALA A 94 13.89 -62.23 146.91
CA ALA A 94 12.83 -62.25 145.89
C ALA A 94 12.05 -60.94 145.78
N GLU A 95 11.73 -60.28 146.91
CA GLU A 95 10.94 -59.03 146.89
C GLU A 95 11.77 -57.83 146.40
N GLN A 96 13.07 -57.76 146.70
CA GLN A 96 13.92 -56.67 146.19
C GLN A 96 13.94 -56.62 144.65
N LEU A 97 14.04 -57.78 143.98
CA LEU A 97 14.06 -57.87 142.51
C LEU A 97 12.76 -57.36 141.87
N LYS A 98 11.63 -57.56 142.55
CA LYS A 98 10.30 -57.13 142.10
C LYS A 98 10.15 -55.61 142.14
N ALA A 99 10.62 -54.97 143.21
CA ALA A 99 10.63 -53.51 143.35
C ALA A 99 11.48 -52.82 142.26
N THR A 100 12.67 -53.35 141.96
CA THR A 100 13.57 -52.77 140.95
C THR A 100 12.97 -52.76 139.54
N LYS A 101 12.28 -53.84 139.15
CA LYS A 101 11.65 -53.94 137.82
C LYS A 101 10.55 -52.91 137.59
N ALA A 102 9.73 -52.64 138.60
CA ALA A 102 8.62 -51.68 138.51
C ALA A 102 9.12 -50.25 138.20
N ARG A 103 10.20 -49.82 138.87
CA ARG A 103 10.78 -48.48 138.68
C ARG A 103 11.31 -48.28 137.25
N ALA A 104 12.02 -49.27 136.70
CA ALA A 104 12.57 -49.19 135.34
C ALA A 104 11.48 -49.11 134.25
N ALA A 105 10.28 -49.66 134.50
CA ALA A 105 9.15 -49.54 133.58
C ALA A 105 8.49 -48.15 133.60
N GLN A 106 8.51 -47.47 134.75
CA GLN A 106 8.02 -46.08 134.90
C GLN A 106 8.91 -45.10 134.13
N GLU A 107 10.23 -45.18 134.33
CA GLU A 107 11.20 -44.27 133.71
C GLU A 107 11.20 -44.41 132.16
N ALA A 108 11.04 -45.63 131.64
CA ALA A 108 10.90 -45.87 130.20
C ALA A 108 9.59 -45.33 129.58
N TRP A 109 8.50 -45.23 130.36
CA TRP A 109 7.21 -44.75 129.87
C TRP A 109 7.23 -43.24 129.58
N GLU A 110 7.89 -42.46 130.43
CA GLU A 110 8.01 -41.00 130.24
C GLU A 110 8.77 -40.67 128.95
N GLN A 111 9.89 -41.35 128.68
CA GLN A 111 10.61 -41.20 127.41
C GLN A 111 9.74 -41.58 126.21
N THR A 112 9.00 -42.69 126.29
CA THR A 112 8.13 -43.17 125.21
C THR A 112 7.06 -42.14 124.82
N LYS A 113 6.45 -41.49 125.81
CA LYS A 113 5.50 -40.38 125.59
C LYS A 113 6.17 -39.14 124.99
N SER A 114 7.42 -38.85 125.38
CA SER A 114 8.18 -37.71 124.86
C SER A 114 8.57 -37.90 123.40
N ASP A 115 8.95 -39.12 123.01
CA ASP A 115 9.31 -39.44 121.61
C ASP A 115 8.07 -39.41 120.70
N ASN A 116 6.92 -39.86 121.21
CA ASN A 116 5.61 -39.85 120.55
C ASN A 116 5.60 -40.38 119.09
N THR A 117 6.42 -41.40 118.78
CA THR A 117 6.44 -42.06 117.47
C THR A 117 5.85 -43.47 117.53
N ILE A 118 5.37 -43.96 116.39
CA ILE A 118 4.88 -45.35 116.23
C ILE A 118 5.95 -46.36 116.67
N ALA A 119 7.23 -46.08 116.40
CA ALA A 119 8.37 -46.92 116.77
C ALA A 119 8.68 -46.88 118.28
N ALA A 120 8.61 -45.71 118.92
CA ALA A 120 8.80 -45.60 120.37
C ALA A 120 7.76 -46.41 121.15
N TYR A 121 6.47 -46.23 120.82
CA TYR A 121 5.39 -46.99 121.44
C TYR A 121 5.52 -48.51 121.18
N ALA A 122 5.95 -48.94 119.98
CA ALA A 122 6.23 -50.35 119.70
C ALA A 122 7.33 -50.91 120.62
N ASN A 123 8.48 -50.23 120.70
CA ASN A 123 9.62 -50.67 121.51
C ASN A 123 9.29 -50.77 123.00
N PHE A 124 8.49 -49.84 123.53
CA PHE A 124 8.02 -49.89 124.91
C PHE A 124 7.13 -51.12 125.17
N LEU A 125 6.16 -51.37 124.28
CA LEU A 125 5.25 -52.52 124.37
C LEU A 125 5.98 -53.86 124.33
N THR A 126 7.02 -53.98 123.50
CA THR A 126 7.85 -55.20 123.44
C THR A 126 8.70 -55.40 124.69
N LYS A 127 9.21 -54.32 125.31
CA LYS A 127 10.19 -54.40 126.40
C LYS A 127 9.55 -54.49 127.80
N TYR A 128 8.34 -53.98 127.98
CA TYR A 128 7.63 -53.97 129.28
C TYR A 128 6.18 -54.49 129.16
N PRO A 129 5.95 -55.74 128.71
CA PRO A 129 4.61 -56.26 128.41
C PRO A 129 3.69 -56.41 129.63
N GLU A 130 4.24 -56.48 130.84
CA GLU A 130 3.49 -56.52 132.11
C GLU A 130 3.30 -55.13 132.75
N SER A 131 3.62 -54.04 132.03
CA SER A 131 3.51 -52.67 132.55
C SER A 131 2.07 -52.15 132.52
N GLN A 132 1.69 -51.43 133.58
CA GLN A 132 0.41 -50.71 133.66
C GLN A 132 0.15 -49.72 132.50
N PHE A 133 1.19 -49.31 131.77
CA PHE A 133 1.10 -48.33 130.68
C PHE A 133 0.85 -48.93 129.29
N VAL A 134 0.78 -50.27 129.16
CA VAL A 134 0.58 -50.97 127.87
C VAL A 134 -0.63 -50.44 127.09
N VAL A 135 -1.79 -50.26 127.74
CA VAL A 135 -3.01 -49.77 127.08
C VAL A 135 -2.82 -48.34 126.54
N GLN A 136 -2.14 -47.47 127.31
CA GLN A 136 -1.88 -46.08 126.90
C GLN A 136 -0.94 -46.02 125.69
N ALA A 137 0.11 -46.85 125.67
CA ALA A 137 1.03 -46.96 124.54
C ALA A 137 0.33 -47.44 123.26
N GLN A 138 -0.54 -48.46 123.35
CA GLN A 138 -1.32 -48.95 122.21
C GLN A 138 -2.28 -47.88 121.65
N THR A 139 -3.00 -47.15 122.52
CA THR A 139 -3.93 -46.10 122.08
C THR A 139 -3.19 -44.93 121.40
N ALA A 140 -2.06 -44.49 121.95
CA ALA A 140 -1.26 -43.43 121.35
C ALA A 140 -0.69 -43.83 119.97
N GLN A 141 -0.17 -45.05 119.84
CA GLN A 141 0.30 -45.60 118.57
C GLN A 141 -0.79 -45.62 117.49
N GLN A 142 -1.99 -46.11 117.82
CA GLN A 142 -3.11 -46.18 116.87
C GLN A 142 -3.59 -44.80 116.41
N LYS A 143 -3.48 -43.76 117.24
CA LYS A 143 -3.86 -42.40 116.86
C LYS A 143 -2.96 -41.87 115.73
N ILE A 144 -1.64 -41.98 115.89
CA ILE A 144 -0.65 -41.47 114.91
C ILE A 144 -0.83 -42.14 113.54
N VAL A 145 -1.10 -43.46 113.52
CA VAL A 145 -1.35 -44.21 112.27
C VAL A 145 -2.57 -43.65 111.52
N ARG A 146 -3.64 -43.25 112.22
CA ARG A 146 -4.84 -42.67 111.59
C ARG A 146 -4.61 -41.24 111.11
N ASP A 147 -3.95 -40.41 111.92
CA ASP A 147 -3.70 -39.00 111.60
C ASP A 147 -2.84 -38.88 110.32
N ASN A 148 -1.80 -39.72 110.18
CA ASN A 148 -0.94 -39.75 108.99
C ASN A 148 -1.71 -40.14 107.72
N ALA A 149 -2.53 -41.19 107.77
CA ALA A 149 -3.26 -41.72 106.61
C ALA A 149 -4.29 -40.72 106.02
N GLU A 150 -4.87 -39.87 106.86
CA GLU A 150 -5.80 -38.83 106.40
C GLU A 150 -5.07 -37.63 105.76
N GLN A 151 -3.83 -37.31 106.19
CA GLN A 151 -3.01 -36.28 105.53
C GLN A 151 -2.65 -36.67 104.08
N GLU A 152 -2.13 -37.88 103.86
CA GLU A 152 -1.74 -38.35 102.52
C GLU A 152 -2.90 -38.28 101.51
N LYS A 153 -4.08 -38.69 101.98
CA LYS A 153 -5.35 -38.67 101.22
C LYS A 153 -5.78 -37.26 100.84
N GLN A 154 -5.60 -36.26 101.72
CA GLN A 154 -5.93 -34.86 101.44
C GLN A 154 -4.94 -34.23 100.45
N GLU A 155 -3.65 -34.54 100.54
CA GLU A 155 -2.65 -34.02 99.60
C GLU A 155 -2.85 -34.60 98.18
N ALA A 156 -3.16 -35.90 98.08
CA ALA A 156 -3.48 -36.55 96.81
C ALA A 156 -4.71 -35.93 96.13
N ALA A 157 -5.76 -35.59 96.91
CA ALA A 157 -6.95 -34.92 96.40
C ALA A 157 -6.64 -33.51 95.85
N ARG A 158 -5.78 -32.73 96.51
CA ARG A 158 -5.38 -31.39 96.04
C ARG A 158 -4.63 -31.45 94.72
N LYS A 159 -3.59 -32.29 94.64
CA LYS A 159 -2.78 -32.49 93.42
C LYS A 159 -3.63 -32.87 92.20
N ARG A 160 -4.65 -33.73 92.38
CA ARG A 160 -5.59 -34.12 91.32
C ARG A 160 -6.48 -32.95 90.85
N SER A 161 -6.88 -32.05 91.74
CA SER A 161 -7.68 -30.87 91.38
C SER A 161 -6.87 -29.82 90.61
N GLU A 162 -5.59 -29.64 90.96
CA GLU A 162 -4.68 -28.71 90.30
C GLU A 162 -4.36 -29.18 88.86
N ALA A 163 -4.11 -30.48 88.65
CA ALA A 163 -3.87 -31.05 87.32
C ALA A 163 -5.06 -30.89 86.36
N LEU A 164 -6.30 -31.15 86.83
CA LEU A 164 -7.50 -31.08 85.99
C LEU A 164 -7.74 -29.65 85.43
N LYS A 165 -7.41 -28.62 86.21
CA LYS A 165 -7.53 -27.21 85.79
C LYS A 165 -6.53 -26.85 84.70
N GLN A 166 -5.30 -27.36 84.78
CA GLN A 166 -4.27 -27.12 83.75
C GLN A 166 -4.63 -27.80 82.42
N GLU A 167 -5.19 -29.01 82.46
CA GLU A 167 -5.64 -29.72 81.27
C GLU A 167 -6.76 -28.96 80.54
N GLN A 168 -7.79 -28.50 81.27
CA GLN A 168 -8.88 -27.72 80.66
C GLN A 168 -8.38 -26.42 80.02
N GLN A 169 -7.47 -25.69 80.69
CA GLN A 169 -6.89 -24.46 80.13
C GLN A 169 -6.07 -24.70 78.85
N ALA A 170 -5.37 -25.83 78.76
CA ALA A 170 -4.64 -26.22 77.56
C ALA A 170 -5.59 -26.54 76.38
N GLN A 171 -6.70 -27.24 76.65
CA GLN A 171 -7.71 -27.57 75.63
C GLN A 171 -8.41 -26.31 75.08
N GLU A 172 -8.80 -25.37 75.96
CA GLU A 172 -9.41 -24.09 75.56
C GLU A 172 -8.46 -23.21 74.73
N ALA A 173 -7.15 -23.20 75.03
CA ALA A 173 -6.15 -22.48 74.26
C ALA A 173 -5.97 -23.08 72.85
N ALA A 174 -5.90 -24.41 72.74
CA ALA A 174 -5.74 -25.10 71.46
C ALA A 174 -6.94 -24.88 70.52
N ALA A 175 -8.17 -24.85 71.06
CA ALA A 175 -9.38 -24.60 70.29
C ALA A 175 -9.37 -23.22 69.60
N ARG A 176 -9.02 -22.15 70.34
CA ARG A 176 -8.95 -20.78 69.80
C ARG A 176 -7.90 -20.66 68.68
N GLN A 177 -6.76 -21.34 68.83
CA GLN A 177 -5.69 -21.32 67.83
C GLN A 177 -6.10 -21.99 66.51
N GLN A 178 -6.92 -23.05 66.56
CA GLN A 178 -7.48 -23.67 65.34
C GLN A 178 -8.49 -22.77 64.63
N GLU A 179 -9.35 -22.07 65.37
CA GLU A 179 -10.36 -21.18 64.77
C GLU A 179 -9.74 -20.01 64.01
N GLU A 180 -8.69 -19.39 64.55
CA GLU A 180 -7.97 -18.29 63.87
C GLU A 180 -7.25 -18.78 62.60
N LEU A 181 -6.62 -19.96 62.64
CA LEU A 181 -6.04 -20.60 61.45
C LEU A 181 -7.11 -20.91 60.38
N ALA A 182 -8.31 -21.32 60.77
CA ALA A 182 -9.42 -21.53 59.85
C ALA A 182 -9.91 -20.21 59.21
N ARG A 183 -9.97 -19.11 59.98
CA ARG A 183 -10.31 -17.77 59.48
C ARG A 183 -9.32 -17.31 58.40
N GLN A 184 -8.02 -17.39 58.69
CA GLN A 184 -6.95 -16.98 57.77
C GLN A 184 -6.97 -17.80 56.46
N ARG A 185 -7.19 -19.12 56.54
CA ARG A 185 -7.29 -19.99 55.35
C ARG A 185 -8.43 -19.57 54.41
N ARG A 186 -9.61 -19.26 54.95
CA ARG A 186 -10.77 -18.81 54.15
C ARG A 186 -10.48 -17.49 53.42
N GLU A 187 -9.82 -16.54 54.09
CA GLU A 187 -9.48 -15.25 53.48
C GLU A 187 -8.48 -15.40 52.31
N VAL A 188 -7.48 -16.27 52.46
CA VAL A 188 -6.53 -16.61 51.39
C VAL A 188 -7.23 -17.35 50.23
N GLU A 189 -8.16 -18.26 50.53
CA GLU A 189 -8.91 -19.00 49.52
C GLU A 189 -9.82 -18.09 48.68
N GLU A 190 -10.55 -17.15 49.31
CA GLU A 190 -11.38 -16.18 48.59
C GLU A 190 -10.54 -15.22 47.73
N LYS A 191 -9.41 -14.73 48.26
CA LYS A 191 -8.46 -13.93 47.46
C LYS A 191 -7.91 -14.73 46.26
N ALA A 192 -7.63 -16.02 46.43
CA ALA A 192 -7.21 -16.90 45.34
C ALA A 192 -8.32 -17.19 44.31
N LYS A 193 -9.59 -17.31 44.73
CA LYS A 193 -10.74 -17.42 43.82
C LYS A 193 -10.92 -16.16 42.98
N ALA A 194 -10.89 -14.99 43.62
CA ALA A 194 -10.99 -13.71 42.93
C ALA A 194 -9.89 -13.55 41.86
N ALA A 195 -8.63 -13.84 42.21
CA ALA A 195 -7.51 -13.80 41.27
C ALA A 195 -7.66 -14.78 40.09
N ARG A 196 -8.19 -15.99 40.32
CA ARG A 196 -8.48 -16.96 39.24
C ARG A 196 -9.56 -16.46 38.28
N VAL A 197 -10.61 -15.79 38.78
CA VAL A 197 -11.67 -15.20 37.95
C VAL A 197 -11.15 -14.00 37.14
N GLU A 198 -10.30 -13.16 37.73
CA GLU A 198 -9.59 -12.08 37.02
C GLU A 198 -8.73 -12.65 35.88
N GLN A 199 -7.90 -13.67 36.16
CA GLN A 199 -7.05 -14.33 35.16
C GLN A 199 -7.87 -14.93 34.01
N ALA A 200 -8.93 -15.69 34.32
CA ALA A 200 -9.77 -16.30 33.30
C ALA A 200 -10.45 -15.24 32.41
N SER A 201 -10.90 -14.13 33.00
CA SER A 201 -11.46 -13.00 32.24
C SER A 201 -10.40 -12.30 31.37
N TRP A 202 -9.14 -12.27 31.79
CA TRP A 202 -8.03 -11.73 30.98
C TRP A 202 -7.67 -12.63 29.80
N GLU A 203 -7.61 -13.96 30.01
CA GLU A 203 -7.38 -14.92 28.92
C GLU A 203 -8.49 -14.84 27.85
N GLN A 204 -9.76 -14.76 28.26
CA GLN A 204 -10.86 -14.55 27.32
C GLN A 204 -10.72 -13.21 26.57
N THR A 205 -10.38 -12.13 27.27
CA THR A 205 -10.21 -10.80 26.65
C THR A 205 -9.12 -10.79 25.57
N LYS A 206 -7.99 -11.47 25.82
CA LYS A 206 -6.93 -11.67 24.81
C LYS A 206 -7.35 -12.56 23.65
N THR A 207 -8.25 -13.51 23.90
CA THR A 207 -8.79 -14.43 22.87
C THR A 207 -9.77 -13.72 21.95
N ASP A 208 -10.71 -12.95 22.52
CA ASP A 208 -11.65 -12.12 21.77
C ASP A 208 -10.92 -11.03 20.96
N ASN A 209 -9.88 -10.44 21.55
CA ASN A 209 -8.98 -9.46 20.94
C ASN A 209 -9.68 -8.28 20.24
N THR A 210 -10.83 -7.82 20.76
CA THR A 210 -11.58 -6.68 20.21
C THR A 210 -11.49 -5.45 21.12
N ILE A 211 -11.66 -4.26 20.53
CA ILE A 211 -11.72 -2.98 21.28
C ILE A 211 -12.77 -3.04 22.40
N ALA A 212 -13.92 -3.68 22.14
CA ALA A 212 -15.00 -3.86 23.09
C ALA A 212 -14.64 -4.84 24.22
N ALA A 213 -13.98 -5.97 23.92
CA ALA A 213 -13.51 -6.90 24.94
C ALA A 213 -12.53 -6.23 25.92
N TYR A 214 -11.52 -5.53 25.40
CA TYR A 214 -10.57 -4.79 26.25
C TYR A 214 -11.24 -3.66 27.03
N ALA A 215 -12.22 -2.94 26.45
CA ALA A 215 -12.99 -1.92 27.18
C ALA A 215 -13.79 -2.51 28.34
N ASN A 216 -14.48 -3.63 28.10
CA ASN A 216 -15.25 -4.33 29.12
C ASN A 216 -14.37 -4.86 30.25
N PHE A 217 -13.20 -5.43 29.93
CA PHE A 217 -12.21 -5.86 30.91
C PHE A 217 -11.70 -4.70 31.77
N LEU A 218 -11.29 -3.60 31.14
CA LEU A 218 -10.82 -2.39 31.83
C LEU A 218 -11.88 -1.77 32.75
N THR A 219 -13.15 -1.82 32.34
CA THR A 219 -14.28 -1.32 33.13
C THR A 219 -14.59 -2.23 34.32
N ARG A 220 -14.46 -3.55 34.15
CA ARG A 220 -14.78 -4.56 35.16
C ARG A 220 -13.66 -4.79 36.19
N TYR A 221 -12.40 -4.61 35.79
CA TYR A 221 -11.22 -4.81 36.66
C TYR A 221 -10.27 -3.60 36.62
N PRO A 222 -10.70 -2.38 37.00
CA PRO A 222 -9.91 -1.15 36.86
C PRO A 222 -8.68 -1.06 37.78
N LYS A 223 -8.48 -2.05 38.67
CA LYS A 223 -7.29 -2.21 39.52
C LYS A 223 -6.46 -3.46 39.17
N SER A 224 -6.78 -4.16 38.08
CA SER A 224 -6.03 -5.34 37.63
C SER A 224 -4.61 -4.98 37.23
N HIS A 225 -3.67 -5.87 37.54
CA HIS A 225 -2.30 -5.79 37.05
C HIS A 225 -2.19 -5.93 35.51
N PHE A 226 -3.25 -6.37 34.83
CA PHE A 226 -3.34 -6.42 33.36
C PHE A 226 -3.84 -5.13 32.70
N VAL A 227 -4.26 -4.10 33.46
CA VAL A 227 -4.81 -2.83 32.92
C VAL A 227 -3.90 -2.22 31.85
N THR A 228 -2.60 -2.12 32.10
CA THR A 228 -1.63 -1.55 31.13
C THR A 228 -1.52 -2.40 29.86
N GLN A 229 -1.58 -3.73 29.98
CA GLN A 229 -1.53 -4.64 28.83
C GLN A 229 -2.80 -4.53 27.99
N ALA A 230 -3.97 -4.48 28.63
CA ALA A 230 -5.25 -4.27 27.98
C ALA A 230 -5.35 -2.93 27.24
N GLN A 231 -4.86 -1.84 27.84
CA GLN A 231 -4.79 -0.51 27.21
C GLN A 231 -3.87 -0.51 25.98
N VAL A 232 -2.68 -1.11 26.08
CA VAL A 232 -1.72 -1.19 24.95
C VAL A 232 -2.30 -2.04 23.81
N ALA A 233 -2.92 -3.18 24.11
CA ALA A 233 -3.56 -4.03 23.10
C ALA A 233 -4.74 -3.31 22.40
N GLN A 234 -5.62 -2.68 23.17
CA GLN A 234 -6.74 -1.89 22.64
C GLN A 234 -6.25 -0.76 21.72
N GLN A 235 -5.27 0.04 22.18
CA GLN A 235 -4.69 1.11 21.36
C GLN A 235 -4.01 0.59 20.09
N LYS A 236 -3.37 -0.59 20.14
CA LYS A 236 -2.78 -1.20 18.95
C LYS A 236 -3.87 -1.52 17.92
N ILE A 237 -4.99 -2.14 18.34
CA ILE A 237 -6.11 -2.46 17.44
C ILE A 237 -6.72 -1.19 16.85
N VAL A 238 -6.89 -0.12 17.63
CA VAL A 238 -7.38 1.18 17.11
C VAL A 238 -6.46 1.72 16.01
N ARG A 239 -5.13 1.68 16.22
CA ARG A 239 -4.14 2.13 15.22
C ARG A 239 -4.15 1.23 13.97
N ASP A 240 -4.17 -0.09 14.16
CA ASP A 240 -4.19 -1.09 13.08
C ASP A 240 -5.51 -1.04 12.28
N ASN A 241 -6.61 -0.59 12.88
CA ASN A 241 -7.87 -0.33 12.18
C ASN A 241 -7.77 0.95 11.34
N ALA A 242 -7.39 2.07 11.95
CA ALA A 242 -7.30 3.37 11.27
C ALA A 242 -6.31 3.36 10.09
N GLU A 243 -5.17 2.65 10.22
CA GLU A 243 -4.22 2.50 9.12
C GLU A 243 -4.76 1.59 8.01
N ARG A 244 -5.54 0.54 8.32
CA ARG A 244 -6.23 -0.28 7.31
C ARG A 244 -7.29 0.52 6.55
N GLU A 245 -8.12 1.29 7.25
CA GLU A 245 -9.13 2.17 6.63
C GLU A 245 -8.46 3.22 5.72
N LYS A 246 -7.39 3.85 6.18
CA LYS A 246 -6.56 4.79 5.41
C LYS A 246 -5.94 4.14 4.16
N GLN A 247 -5.44 2.92 4.26
CA GLN A 247 -4.92 2.16 3.11
C GLN A 247 -6.03 1.75 2.13
N GLU A 248 -7.22 1.39 2.61
CA GLU A 248 -8.36 1.11 1.74
C GLU A 248 -8.86 2.38 1.03
N ALA A 249 -8.95 3.50 1.74
CA ALA A 249 -9.28 4.81 1.16
C ALA A 249 -8.23 5.23 0.11
N ALA A 250 -6.93 5.05 0.39
CA ALA A 250 -5.86 5.30 -0.57
C ALA A 250 -5.96 4.39 -1.82
N ARG A 251 -6.28 3.10 -1.64
CA ARG A 251 -6.52 2.15 -2.74
C ARG A 251 -7.75 2.54 -3.58
N LYS A 252 -8.86 2.95 -2.94
CA LYS A 252 -10.07 3.45 -3.62
C LYS A 252 -9.75 4.72 -4.42
N ARG A 253 -9.08 5.71 -3.79
CA ARG A 253 -8.64 6.95 -4.46
C ARG A 253 -7.68 6.68 -5.62
N SER A 254 -6.75 5.75 -5.49
CA SER A 254 -5.81 5.37 -6.57
C SER A 254 -6.54 4.69 -7.75
N LYS A 255 -7.53 3.84 -7.48
CA LYS A 255 -8.39 3.27 -8.53
C LYS A 255 -9.22 4.34 -9.23
N ALA A 256 -9.87 5.23 -8.47
CA ALA A 256 -10.66 6.33 -9.01
C ALA A 256 -9.82 7.26 -9.90
N LEU A 257 -8.63 7.67 -9.43
CA LEU A 257 -7.71 8.52 -10.20
C LEU A 257 -7.27 7.86 -11.52
N LYS A 258 -6.97 6.55 -11.50
CA LYS A 258 -6.63 5.81 -12.73
C LYS A 258 -7.81 5.73 -13.71
N GLN A 259 -9.03 5.55 -13.20
CA GLN A 259 -10.24 5.53 -14.02
C GLN A 259 -10.56 6.92 -14.60
N GLU A 260 -10.36 7.98 -13.82
CA GLU A 260 -10.48 9.38 -14.26
C GLU A 260 -9.43 9.72 -15.34
N GLN A 261 -8.16 9.35 -15.14
CA GLN A 261 -7.11 9.48 -16.14
C GLN A 261 -7.44 8.72 -17.43
N GLN A 262 -7.96 7.48 -17.33
CA GLN A 262 -8.36 6.70 -18.50
C GLN A 262 -9.53 7.34 -19.26
N VAL A 263 -10.48 7.99 -18.57
CA VAL A 263 -11.58 8.75 -19.18
C VAL A 263 -11.06 10.05 -19.83
N GLN A 264 -10.12 10.75 -19.20
CA GLN A 264 -9.48 11.94 -19.77
C GLN A 264 -8.66 11.59 -21.02
N GLU A 265 -7.90 10.49 -21.00
CA GLU A 265 -7.17 9.99 -22.17
C GLU A 265 -8.10 9.60 -23.33
N THR A 266 -9.21 8.90 -23.08
CA THR A 266 -10.13 8.52 -24.16
C THR A 266 -10.89 9.73 -24.71
N ALA A 267 -11.28 10.69 -23.86
CA ALA A 267 -11.84 11.96 -24.31
C ALA A 267 -10.86 12.78 -25.15
N ALA A 268 -9.58 12.83 -24.76
CA ALA A 268 -8.54 13.52 -25.53
C ALA A 268 -8.33 12.89 -26.92
N ARG A 269 -8.24 11.55 -27.00
CA ARG A 269 -8.12 10.83 -28.28
C ARG A 269 -9.35 11.06 -29.18
N GLN A 270 -10.56 11.09 -28.61
CA GLN A 270 -11.78 11.42 -29.36
C GLN A 270 -11.79 12.87 -29.88
N GLN A 271 -11.29 13.83 -29.12
CA GLN A 271 -11.16 15.22 -29.60
C GLN A 271 -10.08 15.36 -30.69
N GLU A 272 -8.96 14.64 -30.58
CA GLU A 272 -7.91 14.62 -31.59
C GLU A 272 -8.41 14.01 -32.92
N GLU A 273 -9.14 12.89 -32.86
CA GLU A 273 -9.75 12.28 -34.05
C GLU A 273 -10.81 13.18 -34.69
N LEU A 274 -11.68 13.82 -33.89
CA LEU A 274 -12.66 14.80 -34.39
C LEU A 274 -11.97 16.03 -35.00
N ALA A 275 -10.83 16.48 -34.44
CA ALA A 275 -10.04 17.56 -35.00
C ALA A 275 -9.36 17.16 -36.33
N ARG A 276 -8.92 15.90 -36.46
CA ARG A 276 -8.38 15.35 -37.72
C ARG A 276 -9.46 15.32 -38.81
N GLN A 277 -10.62 14.74 -38.51
CA GLN A 277 -11.77 14.69 -39.42
C GLN A 277 -12.24 16.08 -39.86
N ARG A 278 -12.22 17.08 -38.96
CA ARG A 278 -12.54 18.48 -39.30
C ARG A 278 -11.55 19.09 -40.29
N ARG A 279 -10.24 18.83 -40.15
CA ARG A 279 -9.21 19.30 -41.09
C ARG A 279 -9.35 18.61 -42.45
N GLU A 280 -9.53 17.29 -42.47
CA GLU A 280 -9.78 16.51 -43.69
C GLU A 280 -11.01 17.04 -44.45
N ALA A 281 -12.10 17.37 -43.73
CA ALA A 281 -13.29 17.98 -44.31
C ALA A 281 -13.09 19.43 -44.78
N GLU A 282 -12.33 20.25 -44.04
CA GLU A 282 -12.02 21.64 -44.42
C GLU A 282 -11.13 21.70 -45.67
N GLU A 283 -10.11 20.84 -45.77
CA GLU A 283 -9.27 20.73 -46.98
C GLU A 283 -10.09 20.23 -48.18
N THR A 284 -10.98 19.26 -47.98
CA THR A 284 -11.89 18.77 -49.04
C THR A 284 -12.84 19.87 -49.52
N ALA A 285 -13.45 20.63 -48.59
CA ALA A 285 -14.33 21.75 -48.92
C ALA A 285 -13.56 22.89 -49.64
N LYS A 286 -12.32 23.16 -49.24
CA LYS A 286 -11.44 24.13 -49.89
C LYS A 286 -11.06 23.69 -51.30
N ALA A 287 -10.75 22.41 -51.52
CA ALA A 287 -10.46 21.86 -52.85
C ALA A 287 -11.68 21.98 -53.78
N ALA A 288 -12.87 21.60 -53.31
CA ALA A 288 -14.11 21.73 -54.05
C ALA A 288 -14.44 23.20 -54.40
N ARG A 289 -14.13 24.15 -53.51
CA ARG A 289 -14.31 25.58 -53.79
C ARG A 289 -13.38 26.09 -54.88
N VAL A 290 -12.11 25.66 -54.88
CA VAL A 290 -11.13 26.06 -55.93
C VAL A 290 -11.46 25.40 -57.28
N GLU A 291 -12.04 24.19 -57.29
CA GLU A 291 -12.60 23.58 -58.51
C GLU A 291 -13.80 24.39 -59.04
N GLN A 292 -14.74 24.76 -58.17
CA GLN A 292 -15.89 25.61 -58.51
C GLN A 292 -15.45 26.97 -59.07
N GLU A 293 -14.53 27.68 -58.39
CA GLU A 293 -13.94 28.93 -58.84
C GLU A 293 -13.29 28.78 -60.24
N SER A 294 -12.59 27.67 -60.50
CA SER A 294 -11.97 27.37 -61.79
C SER A 294 -13.00 27.07 -62.90
N TRP A 295 -14.12 26.43 -62.57
CA TRP A 295 -15.23 26.17 -63.50
C TRP A 295 -16.00 27.45 -63.83
N ASP A 296 -16.22 28.32 -62.84
CA ASP A 296 -16.86 29.62 -63.05
C ASP A 296 -16.03 30.54 -63.94
N GLN A 297 -14.70 30.57 -63.76
CA GLN A 297 -13.79 31.26 -64.68
C GLN A 297 -13.87 30.68 -66.11
N ALA A 298 -13.78 29.36 -66.27
CA ALA A 298 -13.82 28.73 -67.60
C ALA A 298 -15.13 29.00 -68.37
N LYS A 299 -16.26 29.15 -67.66
CA LYS A 299 -17.51 29.63 -68.25
C LYS A 299 -17.48 31.11 -68.62
N SER A 300 -16.85 31.95 -67.81
CA SER A 300 -16.74 33.39 -68.07
C SER A 300 -15.84 33.72 -69.25
N ASP A 301 -14.73 32.97 -69.41
CA ASP A 301 -13.81 33.12 -70.54
C ASP A 301 -14.45 32.65 -71.85
N HIS A 302 -15.30 31.62 -71.78
CA HIS A 302 -16.01 31.00 -72.90
C HIS A 302 -15.14 30.62 -74.11
N THR A 303 -13.87 30.27 -73.89
CA THR A 303 -12.95 29.80 -74.94
C THR A 303 -12.69 28.29 -74.87
N ILE A 304 -12.35 27.70 -76.02
CA ILE A 304 -11.88 26.30 -76.10
C ILE A 304 -10.68 26.07 -75.17
N ALA A 305 -9.75 27.02 -75.10
CA ALA A 305 -8.56 26.93 -74.24
C ALA A 305 -8.92 26.90 -72.75
N ALA A 306 -9.86 27.73 -72.30
CA ALA A 306 -10.30 27.75 -70.90
C ALA A 306 -10.96 26.42 -70.48
N TYR A 307 -11.85 25.87 -71.31
CA TYR A 307 -12.46 24.55 -71.05
C TYR A 307 -11.45 23.40 -71.11
N VAL A 308 -10.47 23.43 -72.02
CA VAL A 308 -9.37 22.44 -72.07
C VAL A 308 -8.54 22.51 -70.79
N ASN A 309 -8.10 23.71 -70.37
CA ASN A 309 -7.33 23.89 -69.15
C ASN A 309 -8.08 23.39 -67.90
N PHE A 310 -9.39 23.64 -67.83
CA PHE A 310 -10.24 23.08 -66.77
C PHE A 310 -10.28 21.55 -66.80
N LEU A 311 -10.56 20.95 -67.97
CA LEU A 311 -10.64 19.49 -68.15
C LEU A 311 -9.31 18.78 -67.86
N THR A 312 -8.18 19.36 -68.24
CA THR A 312 -6.84 18.83 -67.95
C THR A 312 -6.51 18.89 -66.45
N ARG A 313 -6.97 19.94 -65.75
CA ARG A 313 -6.69 20.14 -64.32
C ARG A 313 -7.65 19.36 -63.41
N TYR A 314 -8.89 19.13 -63.84
CA TYR A 314 -9.93 18.47 -63.06
C TYR A 314 -10.64 17.35 -63.86
N PRO A 315 -9.92 16.30 -64.32
CA PRO A 315 -10.45 15.26 -65.21
C PRO A 315 -11.52 14.35 -64.58
N ALA A 316 -11.71 14.44 -63.25
CA ALA A 316 -12.74 13.73 -62.49
C ALA A 316 -13.84 14.66 -61.93
N SER A 317 -13.87 15.93 -62.36
CA SER A 317 -14.87 16.90 -61.89
C SER A 317 -16.30 16.51 -62.29
N GLN A 318 -17.27 16.85 -61.43
CA GLN A 318 -18.70 16.82 -61.76
C GLN A 318 -19.06 17.70 -62.98
N PHE A 319 -18.22 18.68 -63.33
CA PHE A 319 -18.43 19.61 -64.44
C PHE A 319 -17.84 19.13 -65.78
N VAL A 320 -17.13 18.00 -65.83
CA VAL A 320 -16.49 17.47 -67.06
C VAL A 320 -17.45 17.42 -68.25
N ALA A 321 -18.66 16.88 -68.06
CA ALA A 321 -19.66 16.77 -69.13
C ALA A 321 -20.15 18.14 -69.63
N LEU A 322 -20.26 19.14 -68.76
CA LEU A 322 -20.67 20.50 -69.12
C LEU A 322 -19.55 21.25 -69.85
N ALA A 323 -18.31 21.11 -69.39
CA ALA A 323 -17.14 21.68 -70.06
C ALA A 323 -16.93 21.09 -71.46
N GLN A 324 -17.08 19.77 -71.62
CA GLN A 324 -17.03 19.09 -72.93
C GLN A 324 -18.17 19.55 -73.85
N ALA A 325 -19.40 19.70 -73.33
CA ALA A 325 -20.53 20.19 -74.12
C ALA A 325 -20.33 21.64 -74.60
N ALA A 326 -19.84 22.52 -73.73
CA ALA A 326 -19.53 23.91 -74.08
C ALA A 326 -18.38 24.00 -75.12
N GLN A 327 -17.30 23.24 -74.91
CA GLN A 327 -16.20 23.13 -75.86
C GLN A 327 -16.68 22.65 -77.25
N GLN A 328 -17.50 21.59 -77.30
CA GLN A 328 -18.06 21.09 -78.55
C GLN A 328 -19.01 22.09 -79.23
N LYS A 329 -19.77 22.87 -78.45
CA LYS A 329 -20.64 23.92 -79.00
C LYS A 329 -19.81 24.97 -79.74
N ILE A 330 -18.80 25.54 -79.08
CA ILE A 330 -17.90 26.55 -79.66
C ILE A 330 -17.17 25.99 -80.88
N LEU A 331 -16.71 24.73 -80.83
CA LEU A 331 -16.06 24.09 -81.98
C LEU A 331 -16.98 23.97 -83.21
N ARG A 332 -18.27 23.68 -83.02
CA ARG A 332 -19.26 23.63 -84.12
C ARG A 332 -19.58 25.01 -84.65
N GLU A 333 -19.86 25.96 -83.76
CA GLU A 333 -20.16 27.35 -84.14
C GLU A 333 -18.97 28.01 -84.86
N THR A 334 -17.74 27.71 -84.46
CA THR A 334 -16.52 28.15 -85.16
C THR A 334 -16.38 27.46 -86.52
N ALA A 335 -16.64 26.15 -86.61
CA ALA A 335 -16.56 25.40 -87.87
C ALA A 335 -17.60 25.89 -88.90
N GLU A 336 -18.82 26.20 -88.47
CA GLU A 336 -19.89 26.78 -89.30
C GLU A 336 -19.55 28.20 -89.81
N LEU A 337 -18.61 28.89 -89.17
CA LEU A 337 -18.06 30.18 -89.61
C LEU A 337 -16.75 30.04 -90.40
N THR A 338 -16.28 28.84 -90.74
CA THR A 338 -15.05 28.65 -91.54
C THR A 338 -15.29 27.90 -92.84
N TYR A 339 -14.74 28.42 -93.93
CA TYR A 339 -14.64 27.74 -95.21
C TYR A 339 -13.19 27.38 -95.48
N ARG A 340 -12.95 26.21 -96.09
CA ARG A 340 -11.62 25.82 -96.56
C ARG A 340 -11.71 25.41 -98.03
N ASP A 341 -10.92 26.07 -98.87
CA ASP A 341 -10.87 25.74 -100.29
C ASP A 341 -10.36 24.31 -100.50
N PRO A 342 -11.09 23.44 -101.24
CA PRO A 342 -10.73 22.03 -101.36
C PRO A 342 -9.53 21.75 -102.29
N ASN A 343 -9.12 22.71 -103.14
CA ASN A 343 -8.09 22.49 -104.17
C ASN A 343 -6.72 23.06 -103.77
N ILE A 344 -6.71 24.21 -103.09
CA ILE A 344 -5.52 24.95 -102.65
C ILE A 344 -5.35 24.83 -101.12
N GLY A 345 -6.43 24.57 -100.39
CA GLY A 345 -6.38 24.38 -98.93
C GLY A 345 -6.42 25.67 -98.12
N MET A 346 -6.67 26.82 -98.76
CA MET A 346 -6.77 28.14 -98.13
C MET A 346 -7.90 28.18 -97.09
N GLU A 347 -7.65 28.75 -95.91
CA GLU A 347 -8.64 28.93 -94.85
C GLU A 347 -9.29 30.32 -94.90
N PHE A 348 -10.61 30.36 -94.79
CA PHE A 348 -11.43 31.57 -94.77
C PHE A 348 -12.36 31.60 -93.54
N VAL A 349 -12.64 32.81 -93.06
CA VAL A 349 -13.58 33.12 -91.97
C VAL A 349 -14.79 33.84 -92.55
N LEU A 350 -16.00 33.45 -92.14
CA LEU A 350 -17.25 34.12 -92.48
C LEU A 350 -17.37 35.41 -91.66
N VAL A 351 -17.06 36.54 -92.28
CA VAL A 351 -17.35 37.86 -91.71
C VAL A 351 -18.85 38.10 -91.87
N LYS A 352 -19.53 38.32 -90.75
CA LYS A 352 -20.95 38.70 -90.74
C LYS A 352 -21.09 40.20 -90.99
N GLY A 353 -21.91 40.53 -91.97
CA GLY A 353 -22.21 41.90 -92.37
C GLY A 353 -22.90 42.69 -91.27
N GLY A 354 -22.69 44.00 -91.30
CA GLY A 354 -23.10 44.96 -90.28
C GLY A 354 -22.69 46.37 -90.69
N CYS A 355 -22.89 47.33 -89.80
CA CYS A 355 -22.54 48.73 -90.04
C CYS A 355 -21.60 49.24 -88.93
N SER A 356 -20.44 49.78 -89.30
CA SER A 356 -19.49 50.36 -88.34
C SER A 356 -19.09 51.78 -88.73
N GLN A 357 -18.38 52.46 -87.82
CA GLN A 357 -17.65 53.68 -88.17
C GLN A 357 -16.31 53.27 -88.79
N MET A 358 -16.19 53.48 -90.10
CA MET A 358 -14.92 53.39 -90.82
C MET A 358 -14.11 54.67 -90.55
N ASP A 359 -12.79 54.52 -90.44
CA ASP A 359 -11.81 55.58 -90.14
C ASP A 359 -11.86 56.15 -88.69
N GLU A 360 -10.84 56.93 -88.34
CA GLU A 360 -10.43 57.13 -86.95
C GLU A 360 -11.13 58.30 -86.24
N THR A 361 -11.87 57.99 -85.18
CA THR A 361 -12.46 58.99 -84.27
C THR A 361 -11.45 59.58 -83.26
N SER A 362 -10.40 58.83 -82.90
CA SER A 362 -9.33 59.30 -82.01
C SER A 362 -8.38 60.31 -82.66
N GLY A 363 -7.76 61.14 -81.82
CA GLY A 363 -6.99 62.32 -82.24
C GLY A 363 -5.53 62.08 -82.60
N ASP A 364 -5.04 60.83 -82.70
CA ASP A 364 -3.63 60.54 -82.34
C ASP A 364 -2.58 60.58 -83.46
N GLY A 365 -2.94 60.85 -84.73
CA GLY A 365 -1.99 61.52 -85.64
C GLY A 365 -1.91 61.10 -87.12
N SER A 366 -3.01 60.72 -87.78
CA SER A 366 -3.10 60.83 -89.24
C SER A 366 -4.25 61.77 -89.65
N SER A 367 -4.06 62.53 -90.72
CA SER A 367 -5.06 63.40 -91.35
C SER A 367 -6.00 62.66 -92.29
N ASP A 368 -5.58 61.51 -92.80
CA ASP A 368 -6.10 61.00 -94.09
C ASP A 368 -7.29 60.04 -93.91
N GLY A 369 -7.49 59.55 -92.69
CA GLY A 369 -8.68 58.82 -92.25
C GLY A 369 -9.64 59.72 -91.45
N LYS A 370 -10.03 60.89 -91.98
CA LYS A 370 -10.98 61.81 -91.33
C LYS A 370 -11.91 62.54 -92.32
N PRO A 371 -13.20 62.73 -92.01
CA PRO A 371 -13.90 62.27 -90.80
C PRO A 371 -14.22 60.77 -90.83
N ALA A 372 -14.39 60.16 -89.65
CA ALA A 372 -15.01 58.85 -89.54
C ALA A 372 -16.44 58.87 -90.11
N HIS A 373 -16.87 57.77 -90.73
CA HIS A 373 -18.13 57.68 -91.46
C HIS A 373 -18.77 56.29 -91.34
N GLU A 374 -20.10 56.23 -91.39
CA GLU A 374 -20.82 54.95 -91.33
C GLU A 374 -20.71 54.20 -92.66
N VAL A 375 -20.17 52.99 -92.64
CA VAL A 375 -20.15 52.07 -93.78
C VAL A 375 -20.74 50.73 -93.37
N CYS A 376 -21.61 50.21 -94.22
CA CYS A 376 -22.25 48.91 -94.07
C CYS A 376 -21.69 47.92 -95.11
N VAL A 377 -21.30 46.74 -94.65
CA VAL A 377 -20.81 45.64 -95.50
C VAL A 377 -21.75 44.43 -95.41
N GLY A 378 -21.87 43.68 -96.50
CA GLY A 378 -22.60 42.40 -96.51
C GLY A 378 -21.88 41.28 -95.76
N ASP A 379 -22.48 40.08 -95.72
CA ASP A 379 -21.74 38.87 -95.36
C ASP A 379 -20.74 38.52 -96.48
N TYR A 380 -19.53 38.10 -96.12
CA TYR A 380 -18.53 37.55 -97.05
C TYR A 380 -17.53 36.64 -96.31
N TYR A 381 -16.81 35.82 -97.06
CA TYR A 381 -15.65 35.10 -96.55
C TYR A 381 -14.38 35.93 -96.73
N LEU A 382 -13.54 36.01 -95.72
CA LEU A 382 -12.22 36.65 -95.78
C LEU A 382 -11.13 35.65 -95.41
N GLY A 383 -9.98 35.71 -96.10
CA GLY A 383 -8.82 34.87 -95.82
C GLY A 383 -8.41 35.00 -94.36
N LYS A 384 -8.32 33.87 -93.67
CA LYS A 384 -7.95 33.80 -92.24
C LYS A 384 -6.56 34.39 -91.96
N PHE A 385 -5.72 34.37 -92.99
CA PHE A 385 -4.34 34.81 -93.03
C PHE A 385 -4.12 35.69 -94.27
N GLU A 386 -3.00 36.42 -94.28
CA GLU A 386 -2.35 36.90 -95.51
C GLU A 386 -2.11 35.71 -96.47
N VAL A 387 -2.13 35.91 -97.80
CA VAL A 387 -1.81 34.83 -98.76
C VAL A 387 -0.38 34.35 -98.54
N THR A 388 -0.20 33.06 -98.29
CA THR A 388 1.12 32.50 -98.00
C THR A 388 1.94 32.21 -99.26
N GLN A 389 3.26 32.12 -99.09
CA GLN A 389 4.19 31.71 -100.14
C GLN A 389 3.84 30.32 -100.71
N GLY A 390 3.32 29.39 -99.89
CA GLY A 390 2.91 28.06 -100.35
C GLY A 390 1.64 28.08 -101.21
N GLU A 391 0.64 28.86 -100.80
CA GLU A 391 -0.60 29.05 -101.58
C GLU A 391 -0.29 29.79 -102.90
N TRP A 392 0.55 30.82 -102.85
CA TRP A 392 1.05 31.53 -104.03
C TRP A 392 1.80 30.60 -104.99
N GLU A 393 2.78 29.82 -104.53
CA GLU A 393 3.49 28.84 -105.38
C GLU A 393 2.51 27.83 -106.02
N THR A 394 1.51 27.36 -105.27
CA THR A 394 0.50 26.38 -105.73
C THR A 394 -0.44 26.94 -106.81
N VAL A 395 -0.74 28.24 -106.77
CA VAL A 395 -1.60 28.92 -107.76
C VAL A 395 -0.78 29.45 -108.95
N MET A 396 0.39 30.04 -108.71
CA MET A 396 1.15 30.81 -109.69
C MET A 396 2.30 30.06 -110.35
N GLY A 397 2.90 29.07 -109.68
CA GLY A 397 4.02 28.25 -110.17
C GLY A 397 5.43 28.82 -109.88
N SER A 398 5.53 29.91 -109.13
CA SER A 398 6.80 30.57 -108.76
C SER A 398 6.61 31.46 -107.53
N ASN A 399 7.70 31.85 -106.85
CA ASN A 399 7.67 32.65 -105.62
C ASN A 399 8.43 33.99 -105.79
N PRO A 400 7.75 35.15 -105.80
CA PRO A 400 8.39 36.46 -105.99
C PRO A 400 9.11 36.94 -104.73
N SER A 401 8.59 36.63 -103.54
CA SER A 401 9.01 37.09 -102.20
C SER A 401 10.51 37.28 -102.04
N ALA A 402 10.95 38.42 -101.48
CA ALA A 402 12.35 38.63 -101.10
C ALA A 402 12.77 37.65 -99.99
N PHE A 403 11.91 37.48 -98.98
CA PHE A 403 12.11 36.65 -97.80
C PHE A 403 11.53 35.24 -98.01
N LYS A 404 12.15 34.46 -98.90
CA LYS A 404 11.82 33.04 -99.15
C LYS A 404 12.13 32.16 -97.94
N LYS A 405 11.25 32.17 -96.94
CA LYS A 405 11.43 31.47 -95.65
C LYS A 405 10.69 30.14 -95.55
N GLY A 406 9.56 29.98 -96.24
CA GLY A 406 8.78 28.73 -96.22
C GLY A 406 7.29 28.93 -96.50
N PRO A 407 6.53 27.83 -96.63
CA PRO A 407 5.15 27.87 -97.14
C PRO A 407 4.11 28.48 -96.18
N ARG A 408 4.48 28.81 -94.94
CA ARG A 408 3.61 29.46 -93.93
C ARG A 408 3.90 30.96 -93.71
N TYR A 409 4.89 31.53 -94.40
CA TYR A 409 5.12 32.98 -94.41
C TYR A 409 4.20 33.64 -95.47
N PRO A 410 3.80 34.90 -95.31
CA PRO A 410 3.07 35.63 -96.34
C PRO A 410 3.92 35.83 -97.60
N VAL A 411 3.26 35.94 -98.75
CA VAL A 411 3.89 36.34 -100.01
C VAL A 411 4.07 37.86 -100.06
N GLU A 412 5.24 38.30 -100.49
CA GLU A 412 5.56 39.72 -100.70
C GLU A 412 6.31 39.92 -102.03
N GLN A 413 6.75 41.14 -102.32
CA GLN A 413 7.22 41.58 -103.67
C GLN A 413 6.16 41.40 -104.78
N VAL A 414 4.88 41.39 -104.40
CA VAL A 414 3.72 41.30 -105.30
C VAL A 414 3.08 42.66 -105.52
N SER A 415 2.72 42.96 -106.78
CA SER A 415 1.92 44.14 -107.11
C SER A 415 0.42 43.83 -107.12
N TRP A 416 -0.42 44.85 -107.00
CA TRP A 416 -1.89 44.72 -107.11
C TRP A 416 -2.31 43.96 -108.37
N ALA A 417 -1.71 44.27 -109.53
CA ALA A 417 -1.96 43.59 -110.79
C ALA A 417 -1.57 42.09 -110.79
N GLU A 418 -0.59 41.71 -109.97
CA GLU A 418 -0.23 40.30 -109.78
C GLU A 418 -1.12 39.59 -108.75
N ALA A 419 -1.58 40.29 -107.71
CA ALA A 419 -2.60 39.79 -106.80
C ALA A 419 -3.91 39.47 -107.57
N GLN A 420 -4.34 40.35 -108.49
CA GLN A 420 -5.44 40.08 -109.42
C GLN A 420 -5.13 38.91 -110.37
N SER A 421 -3.87 38.75 -110.80
CA SER A 421 -3.45 37.61 -111.63
C SER A 421 -3.49 36.28 -110.86
N PHE A 422 -3.14 36.29 -109.57
CA PHE A 422 -3.32 35.15 -108.65
C PHE A 422 -4.81 34.85 -108.46
N ILE A 423 -5.64 35.87 -108.19
CA ILE A 423 -7.10 35.74 -108.06
C ILE A 423 -7.72 35.13 -109.33
N GLY A 424 -7.29 35.57 -110.52
CA GLY A 424 -7.73 35.00 -111.80
C GLY A 424 -7.41 33.51 -111.94
N LYS A 425 -6.20 33.08 -111.54
CA LYS A 425 -5.82 31.66 -111.52
C LYS A 425 -6.54 30.87 -110.41
N LEU A 426 -6.77 31.47 -109.24
CA LEU A 426 -7.54 30.88 -108.15
C LEU A 426 -8.98 30.62 -108.58
N LYS A 427 -9.63 31.59 -109.26
CA LYS A 427 -10.96 31.39 -109.87
C LYS A 427 -10.99 30.20 -110.83
N ALA A 428 -9.99 30.10 -111.71
CA ALA A 428 -9.88 29.00 -112.67
C ALA A 428 -9.58 27.62 -112.03
N LYS A 429 -9.08 27.58 -110.79
CA LYS A 429 -8.80 26.36 -110.02
C LYS A 429 -9.94 25.95 -109.09
N SER A 430 -10.67 26.92 -108.53
CA SER A 430 -11.56 26.72 -107.37
C SER A 430 -12.97 27.31 -107.48
N GLY A 431 -13.31 27.98 -108.58
CA GLY A 431 -14.64 28.56 -108.80
C GLY A 431 -14.70 30.08 -108.66
N ASN A 432 -15.85 30.66 -109.00
CA ASN A 432 -16.05 32.11 -108.98
C ASN A 432 -16.24 32.65 -107.55
N GLY A 433 -16.18 33.98 -107.38
CA GLY A 433 -16.37 34.66 -106.10
C GLY A 433 -15.10 35.17 -105.41
N TYR A 434 -13.92 34.59 -105.68
CA TYR A 434 -12.64 35.08 -105.14
C TYR A 434 -12.29 36.48 -105.63
N ARG A 435 -11.67 37.33 -104.80
CA ARG A 435 -11.30 38.72 -105.12
C ARG A 435 -10.38 39.30 -104.03
N LEU A 436 -9.95 40.55 -104.19
CA LEU A 436 -9.49 41.34 -103.03
C LEU A 436 -10.71 41.74 -102.17
N PRO A 437 -10.55 41.92 -100.85
CA PRO A 437 -11.54 42.66 -100.07
C PRO A 437 -11.63 44.11 -100.57
N THR A 438 -12.77 44.77 -100.36
CA THR A 438 -12.79 46.24 -100.41
C THR A 438 -12.09 46.79 -99.17
N GLU A 439 -11.70 48.07 -99.21
CA GLU A 439 -11.09 48.74 -98.06
C GLU A 439 -12.03 48.76 -96.84
N ALA A 440 -13.33 48.94 -97.08
CA ALA A 440 -14.36 48.92 -96.05
C ALA A 440 -14.55 47.52 -95.45
N GLU A 441 -14.56 46.48 -96.27
CA GLU A 441 -14.57 45.09 -95.79
C GLU A 441 -13.32 44.80 -94.96
N TRP A 442 -12.14 45.13 -95.48
CA TRP A 442 -10.87 44.92 -94.79
C TRP A 442 -10.86 45.60 -93.42
N GLU A 443 -11.31 46.85 -93.32
CA GLU A 443 -11.32 47.59 -92.05
C GLU A 443 -12.39 47.06 -91.07
N TYR A 444 -13.61 46.81 -91.53
CA TYR A 444 -14.66 46.20 -90.72
C TYR A 444 -14.20 44.84 -90.16
N ALA A 445 -13.54 44.04 -90.99
CA ALA A 445 -12.95 42.77 -90.59
C ALA A 445 -11.81 42.96 -89.58
N ALA A 446 -10.93 43.95 -89.76
CA ALA A 446 -9.82 44.24 -88.87
C ALA A 446 -10.29 44.68 -87.47
N GLN A 447 -11.26 45.59 -87.41
CA GLN A 447 -11.92 46.11 -86.19
C GLN A 447 -12.78 45.06 -85.45
N SER A 448 -12.76 43.79 -85.86
CA SER A 448 -13.58 42.69 -85.33
C SER A 448 -15.10 42.88 -85.49
N GLY A 449 -15.51 43.50 -86.60
CA GLY A 449 -16.88 43.88 -86.91
C GLY A 449 -17.30 45.17 -86.21
N GLU A 450 -18.51 45.19 -85.66
CA GLU A 450 -19.12 46.38 -85.02
C GLU A 450 -18.48 46.80 -83.67
N LYS A 451 -17.31 46.26 -83.30
CA LYS A 451 -16.64 46.54 -82.03
C LYS A 451 -15.76 47.79 -82.02
N SER A 452 -15.22 48.19 -83.17
CA SER A 452 -14.30 49.32 -83.32
C SER A 452 -13.01 49.22 -82.49
N GLU A 453 -12.29 48.11 -82.63
CA GLU A 453 -10.98 47.87 -82.02
C GLU A 453 -9.86 48.68 -82.72
N LYS A 454 -8.94 49.31 -81.97
CA LYS A 454 -7.85 50.15 -82.54
C LYS A 454 -6.82 49.35 -83.35
N TYR A 455 -6.50 48.15 -82.91
CA TYR A 455 -5.71 47.15 -83.62
C TYR A 455 -6.53 45.87 -83.78
N ALA A 456 -6.15 44.99 -84.69
CA ALA A 456 -6.78 43.68 -84.80
C ALA A 456 -6.57 42.85 -83.51
N GLY A 457 -7.64 42.68 -82.72
CA GLY A 457 -7.59 41.98 -81.43
C GLY A 457 -7.62 42.90 -80.20
N GLY A 458 -7.90 44.20 -80.38
CA GLY A 458 -8.14 45.15 -79.29
C GLY A 458 -7.24 46.39 -79.32
N ASP A 459 -7.20 47.11 -78.20
CA ASP A 459 -6.51 48.41 -78.12
C ASP A 459 -5.05 48.32 -77.65
N GLU A 460 -4.59 47.12 -77.27
CA GLU A 460 -3.22 46.83 -76.84
C GLU A 460 -2.42 46.24 -78.01
N VAL A 461 -1.38 46.95 -78.49
CA VAL A 461 -0.66 46.59 -79.72
C VAL A 461 0.08 45.24 -79.64
N ASP A 462 0.59 44.86 -78.46
CA ASP A 462 1.45 43.68 -78.32
C ASP A 462 0.69 42.33 -78.28
N SER A 463 -0.64 42.30 -78.35
CA SER A 463 -1.42 41.04 -78.39
C SER A 463 -1.44 40.42 -79.79
N GLY A 464 -1.92 41.17 -80.79
CA GLY A 464 -2.16 40.71 -82.16
C GLY A 464 -1.12 41.12 -83.20
N VAL A 465 -0.26 42.11 -82.92
CA VAL A 465 0.49 42.82 -83.98
C VAL A 465 1.97 42.42 -84.04
N TRP A 466 2.47 42.14 -85.25
CA TRP A 466 3.90 42.12 -85.56
C TRP A 466 4.36 43.48 -86.11
N TYR A 467 5.02 44.31 -85.30
CA TYR A 467 5.47 45.67 -85.66
C TYR A 467 6.90 45.96 -85.19
N LYS A 468 7.44 47.14 -85.51
CA LYS A 468 8.88 47.49 -85.38
C LYS A 468 9.53 47.13 -84.03
N ALA A 469 8.80 47.22 -82.92
CA ALA A 469 9.37 46.96 -81.60
C ALA A 469 9.47 45.46 -81.26
N ASN A 470 8.59 44.62 -81.83
CA ASN A 470 8.46 43.21 -81.45
C ASN A 470 8.75 42.22 -82.60
N SER A 471 8.77 42.66 -83.86
CA SER A 471 9.01 41.83 -85.04
C SER A 471 10.46 41.39 -85.22
N GLY A 472 11.42 42.10 -84.59
CA GLY A 472 12.85 41.93 -84.87
C GLY A 472 13.27 42.37 -86.28
N LEU A 473 12.44 43.16 -86.97
CA LEU A 473 12.60 43.55 -88.39
C LEU A 473 12.70 42.34 -89.34
N ILE A 474 11.99 41.26 -89.02
CA ILE A 474 11.82 40.09 -89.90
C ILE A 474 10.34 39.73 -90.07
N ILE A 475 10.02 39.14 -91.22
CA ILE A 475 8.69 38.60 -91.55
C ILE A 475 8.40 37.30 -90.78
N HIS A 476 7.17 37.09 -90.33
CA HIS A 476 6.77 35.95 -89.48
C HIS A 476 5.80 35.00 -90.20
N GLU A 477 5.62 33.80 -89.64
CA GLU A 477 4.61 32.86 -90.13
C GLU A 477 3.21 33.34 -89.76
N VAL A 478 2.27 33.21 -90.70
CA VAL A 478 0.89 33.66 -90.51
C VAL A 478 0.21 32.84 -89.41
N GLY A 479 -0.57 33.51 -88.57
CA GLY A 479 -1.24 32.92 -87.42
C GLY A 479 -0.39 32.75 -86.16
N THR A 480 0.82 33.33 -86.11
CA THR A 480 1.69 33.25 -84.92
C THR A 480 1.32 34.25 -83.81
N ARG A 481 0.48 35.24 -84.11
CA ARG A 481 -0.11 36.18 -83.14
C ARG A 481 -1.57 35.89 -82.86
N GLN A 482 -2.10 36.51 -81.80
CA GLN A 482 -3.50 36.37 -81.42
C GLN A 482 -4.42 36.80 -82.57
N ALA A 483 -5.45 35.99 -82.86
CA ALA A 483 -6.49 36.38 -83.80
C ALA A 483 -7.37 37.49 -83.20
N ASN A 484 -7.97 38.30 -84.08
CA ASN A 484 -8.98 39.25 -83.66
C ASN A 484 -10.30 38.55 -83.30
N GLY A 485 -11.31 39.34 -82.89
CA GLY A 485 -12.60 38.86 -82.42
C GLY A 485 -13.46 38.09 -83.44
N LEU A 486 -13.05 38.01 -84.71
CA LEU A 486 -13.67 37.18 -85.75
C LEU A 486 -12.87 35.88 -86.02
N GLY A 487 -11.64 35.75 -85.51
CA GLY A 487 -10.74 34.63 -85.83
C GLY A 487 -9.79 34.89 -87.00
N LEU A 488 -9.68 36.15 -87.46
CA LEU A 488 -8.71 36.57 -88.46
C LEU A 488 -7.38 36.90 -87.79
N HIS A 489 -6.26 36.46 -88.37
CA HIS A 489 -4.92 36.78 -87.89
C HIS A 489 -4.24 37.81 -88.81
N ASP A 490 -3.22 38.48 -88.25
CA ASP A 490 -2.26 39.33 -88.95
C ASP A 490 -2.87 40.55 -89.69
N MET A 491 -4.15 40.88 -89.43
CA MET A 491 -4.85 42.09 -89.91
C MET A 491 -4.26 43.42 -89.36
N SER A 492 -3.04 43.40 -88.81
CA SER A 492 -2.30 44.53 -88.26
C SER A 492 -0.83 44.11 -88.10
N GLY A 493 0.10 44.82 -88.75
CA GLY A 493 1.52 44.45 -88.77
C GLY A 493 1.86 43.44 -89.87
N ASN A 494 2.87 42.59 -89.62
CA ASN A 494 3.47 41.61 -90.55
C ASN A 494 3.74 42.18 -91.96
N VAL A 495 2.89 41.96 -92.99
CA VAL A 495 2.96 42.71 -94.26
C VAL A 495 1.72 43.56 -94.53
N TRP A 496 1.94 44.64 -95.29
CA TRP A 496 0.85 45.44 -95.85
C TRP A 496 0.00 44.61 -96.80
N GLU A 497 -1.30 44.89 -96.86
CA GLU A 497 -2.23 44.14 -97.70
C GLU A 497 -2.93 45.02 -98.75
N TRP A 498 -2.77 44.69 -100.04
CA TRP A 498 -3.56 45.28 -101.13
C TRP A 498 -5.06 45.00 -100.95
N VAL A 499 -5.88 46.03 -101.21
CA VAL A 499 -7.35 45.94 -101.32
C VAL A 499 -7.80 46.29 -102.75
N GLU A 500 -9.07 46.05 -103.09
CA GLU A 500 -9.61 46.33 -104.43
C GLU A 500 -9.60 47.84 -104.76
N ASP A 501 -9.95 48.68 -103.79
CA ASP A 501 -10.23 50.11 -103.95
C ASP A 501 -9.06 50.95 -104.49
N TRP A 502 -9.42 51.94 -105.31
CA TRP A 502 -8.53 53.02 -105.74
C TRP A 502 -8.37 54.09 -104.66
N SER A 503 -7.19 54.70 -104.55
CA SER A 503 -6.96 55.88 -103.71
C SER A 503 -7.76 57.08 -104.21
N VAL A 504 -8.50 57.76 -103.33
CA VAL A 504 -9.31 58.93 -103.69
C VAL A 504 -9.06 60.09 -102.71
N ASP A 505 -8.70 61.27 -103.25
CA ASP A 505 -8.64 62.50 -102.47
C ASP A 505 -10.02 62.80 -101.86
N ASN A 506 -10.09 62.90 -100.53
CA ASN A 506 -11.36 62.97 -99.77
C ASN A 506 -12.24 61.71 -99.90
N TYR A 507 -11.66 60.50 -99.79
CA TYR A 507 -12.40 59.22 -99.80
C TYR A 507 -13.76 59.27 -99.08
N HIS A 508 -13.80 59.72 -97.82
CA HIS A 508 -15.00 59.85 -96.95
C HIS A 508 -16.13 60.76 -97.48
N LYS A 509 -15.91 61.53 -98.55
CA LYS A 509 -16.94 62.34 -99.24
C LYS A 509 -17.53 61.65 -100.47
N ASN A 510 -16.86 60.61 -100.96
CA ASN A 510 -17.17 59.89 -102.20
C ASN A 510 -17.51 58.41 -101.95
N SER A 511 -17.15 57.89 -100.78
CA SER A 511 -17.53 56.58 -100.22
C SER A 511 -19.06 56.41 -100.16
N GLN A 512 -19.55 55.26 -100.63
CA GLN A 512 -20.97 54.92 -100.52
C GLN A 512 -21.25 54.20 -99.19
N ARG A 513 -22.41 54.46 -98.59
CA ARG A 513 -22.80 53.86 -97.28
C ARG A 513 -22.90 52.34 -97.33
N GLU A 514 -23.25 51.76 -98.48
CA GLU A 514 -23.47 50.32 -98.64
C GLU A 514 -22.45 49.76 -99.63
N ASN A 515 -21.64 48.78 -99.18
CA ASN A 515 -20.65 48.06 -99.99
C ASN A 515 -19.79 48.97 -100.89
N SER A 516 -19.15 50.01 -100.32
CA SER A 516 -18.24 50.89 -101.07
C SER A 516 -17.17 50.08 -101.81
N GLN A 517 -17.05 50.32 -103.12
CA GLN A 517 -16.01 49.78 -104.02
C GLN A 517 -15.07 50.89 -104.52
N GLY A 518 -15.02 52.01 -103.80
CA GLY A 518 -14.29 53.22 -104.18
C GLY A 518 -14.84 53.90 -105.43
N LEU A 519 -13.99 54.69 -106.09
CA LEU A 519 -14.28 55.24 -107.43
C LEU A 519 -13.67 54.36 -108.51
N SER A 520 -14.35 54.24 -109.65
CA SER A 520 -13.95 53.37 -110.77
C SER A 520 -12.77 53.88 -111.61
N ILE A 521 -12.16 55.02 -111.24
CA ILE A 521 -11.00 55.61 -111.91
C ILE A 521 -10.06 56.20 -110.85
N GLY A 522 -8.83 55.69 -110.80
CA GLY A 522 -7.74 56.23 -109.96
C GLY A 522 -6.37 56.01 -110.59
N VAL A 523 -5.31 56.32 -109.83
CA VAL A 523 -3.90 56.14 -110.25
C VAL A 523 -3.16 55.12 -109.37
N ASN A 524 -3.58 54.99 -108.11
CA ASN A 524 -3.02 54.08 -107.11
C ASN A 524 -4.15 53.25 -106.49
N HIS A 525 -3.83 52.04 -106.04
CA HIS A 525 -4.74 51.28 -105.15
C HIS A 525 -4.35 51.49 -103.70
N ALA A 526 -5.32 51.33 -102.80
CA ALA A 526 -5.09 51.36 -101.37
C ALA A 526 -4.45 50.04 -100.88
N PHE A 527 -3.77 50.13 -99.74
CA PHE A 527 -3.36 48.98 -98.94
C PHE A 527 -3.38 49.32 -97.44
N ARG A 528 -3.58 48.29 -96.62
CA ARG A 528 -4.01 48.40 -95.20
C ARG A 528 -3.21 47.48 -94.27
N GLY A 529 -3.29 47.72 -92.97
CA GLY A 529 -2.68 46.89 -91.90
C GLY A 529 -1.32 47.34 -91.36
N GLY A 530 -0.57 48.16 -92.10
CA GLY A 530 0.80 48.48 -91.75
C GLY A 530 1.76 47.31 -92.04
N SER A 531 2.89 47.20 -91.35
CA SER A 531 3.84 46.10 -91.52
C SER A 531 4.88 46.02 -90.39
N LEU A 532 5.64 44.93 -90.37
CA LEU A 532 6.68 44.59 -89.39
C LEU A 532 7.73 45.68 -89.11
N GLY A 533 7.94 46.62 -90.05
CA GLY A 533 8.93 47.70 -89.94
C GLY A 533 8.40 49.01 -89.37
N LEU A 534 7.09 49.10 -89.13
CA LEU A 534 6.38 50.35 -88.83
C LEU A 534 6.08 50.55 -87.33
N SER A 535 5.79 51.80 -86.93
CA SER A 535 5.49 52.14 -85.53
C SER A 535 4.08 51.73 -85.14
N PHE A 536 3.76 51.76 -83.84
CA PHE A 536 2.40 51.44 -83.36
C PHE A 536 1.34 52.38 -83.96
N GLY A 537 1.67 53.62 -84.32
CA GLY A 537 0.73 54.55 -84.97
C GLY A 537 0.44 54.20 -86.44
N ASP A 538 1.26 53.37 -87.05
CA ASP A 538 1.25 53.06 -88.49
C ASP A 538 0.80 51.60 -88.75
N VAL A 539 0.23 50.94 -87.73
CA VAL A 539 -0.33 49.58 -87.74
C VAL A 539 -1.74 49.53 -87.13
N ARG A 540 -2.38 50.70 -86.93
CA ARG A 540 -3.80 50.81 -86.49
C ARG A 540 -4.72 50.26 -87.58
N ALA A 541 -5.88 49.72 -87.20
CA ALA A 541 -6.89 49.21 -88.13
C ALA A 541 -7.35 50.30 -89.15
N ALA A 542 -7.39 51.57 -88.74
CA ALA A 542 -7.72 52.71 -89.61
C ALA A 542 -6.54 53.23 -90.47
N TYR A 543 -5.33 52.66 -90.38
CA TYR A 543 -4.17 53.20 -91.09
C TYR A 543 -4.10 52.73 -92.56
N ARG A 544 -4.23 53.70 -93.47
CA ARG A 544 -4.34 53.55 -94.92
C ARG A 544 -3.11 54.15 -95.63
N TYR A 545 -2.66 53.50 -96.70
CA TYR A 545 -1.65 54.01 -97.63
C TYR A 545 -1.99 53.57 -99.06
N TRP A 546 -1.30 54.07 -100.08
CA TRP A 546 -1.57 53.74 -101.48
C TRP A 546 -0.32 53.79 -102.37
N ASN A 547 -0.31 53.01 -103.45
CA ASN A 547 0.69 53.12 -104.53
C ASN A 547 0.16 52.55 -105.87
N THR A 548 0.88 52.80 -106.96
CA THR A 548 0.50 52.39 -108.32
C THR A 548 0.30 50.86 -108.43
N PRO A 549 -0.60 50.37 -109.32
CA PRO A 549 -0.90 48.93 -109.44
C PRO A 549 0.30 48.01 -109.78
N GLY A 550 1.42 48.59 -110.23
CA GLY A 550 2.68 47.90 -110.54
C GLY A 550 3.75 47.99 -109.43
N PHE A 551 3.49 48.70 -108.33
CA PHE A 551 4.41 48.83 -107.20
C PHE A 551 4.57 47.51 -106.44
N ARG A 552 5.74 47.29 -105.84
CA ARG A 552 6.08 46.10 -105.04
C ARG A 552 6.91 46.53 -103.83
N HIS A 553 6.80 45.80 -102.73
CA HIS A 553 7.69 45.94 -101.58
C HIS A 553 7.95 44.58 -100.93
N ASP A 554 9.06 44.46 -100.22
CA ASP A 554 9.42 43.26 -99.42
C ASP A 554 8.60 43.08 -98.14
N VAL A 555 7.65 43.98 -97.88
CA VAL A 555 6.65 43.90 -96.80
C VAL A 555 5.25 44.29 -97.30
N LEU A 556 4.93 43.93 -98.55
CA LEU A 556 3.64 44.19 -99.19
C LEU A 556 3.12 42.93 -99.91
N GLY A 557 2.07 42.35 -99.33
CA GLY A 557 1.30 41.22 -99.80
C GLY A 557 -0.19 41.58 -99.95
N PHE A 558 -1.08 40.63 -99.67
CA PHE A 558 -2.54 40.78 -99.73
C PHE A 558 -3.23 39.59 -99.03
N ARG A 559 -4.54 39.72 -98.76
CA ARG A 559 -5.43 38.57 -98.51
C ARG A 559 -6.59 38.53 -99.49
N VAL A 560 -7.28 37.39 -99.54
CA VAL A 560 -8.37 37.12 -100.49
C VAL A 560 -9.71 37.21 -99.78
N ALA A 561 -10.69 37.85 -100.40
CA ALA A 561 -12.11 37.73 -100.05
C ALA A 561 -12.84 36.81 -101.03
N LEU A 562 -13.96 36.24 -100.60
CA LEU A 562 -14.81 35.33 -101.35
C LEU A 562 -16.30 35.69 -101.11
N SER A 563 -16.99 36.12 -102.18
CA SER A 563 -18.40 36.50 -102.08
C SER A 563 -19.34 35.28 -102.01
N LEU A 564 -20.27 35.30 -101.05
CA LEU A 564 -21.22 34.20 -100.78
C LEU A 564 -22.23 33.94 -101.90
N ASP A 565 -22.60 34.97 -102.67
CA ASP A 565 -23.53 34.87 -103.80
C ASP A 565 -22.95 34.07 -104.99
N GLN A 566 -21.61 34.02 -105.08
CA GLN A 566 -20.89 33.32 -106.15
C GLN A 566 -20.37 31.94 -105.73
N MET A 567 -20.54 31.56 -104.46
CA MET A 567 -20.33 30.19 -103.99
C MET A 567 -21.45 29.28 -104.49
N VAL A 568 -21.24 28.70 -105.67
CA VAL A 568 -22.05 27.58 -106.17
C VAL A 568 -21.95 26.42 -105.17
N ARG A 569 -23.10 26.00 -104.63
CA ARG A 569 -23.22 24.88 -103.68
C ARG A 569 -23.20 23.52 -104.37
#